data_AF-A0A327NKW5-F1
#
_entry.id   AF-A0A327NKW5-F1
#
_cell.length_a   1.000
_cell.length_b   1.000
_cell.length_c   1.000
_cell.angle_alpha   90.00
_cell.angle_beta   90.00
_cell.angle_gamma   90.00
#
_symmetry.space_group_name_H-M   'P 1'
#
loop_
_entity.id
_entity.type
_entity.pdbx_description
1 polymer ?
#
loop_
_entity_poly.entity_id
_entity_poly.type
_entity_poly.pdbx_seq_one_letter_code
_entity_poly.pdbx_strand_id
1 'polypeptide(L)'
;MFQQYKIVNKCLDEKLNISAIISHSDMENELKIRIIKDSKGNPLSLQAITLEAAESLKIFIDSLVELARLYEDNSEFKISLLNGSIESCLVFPAQNEQVTKDINDILTGKSLDNKKIKALKDIQDKIKSNGLDYEVLWKNNNEIINVTQKFKGENFSYKRRRNEYESEIVFLSGQLYETGGKTNTNIHIHESNIEYKIDCTVQEAIAINSLLYENIYLSALKTTRSEYKPTYQLIDYYLDINEQKFIAEFYQNIVSNDKLEKFDLLHEKIYDLILEDRLNDLKKMIKIFDNEFTERGIIRTILMSLKPVIKKDDFLGIKPLYQSLSDTLRVRSLNHTI
;
A
#
# COMPACT_ATOMS: atom_id res chain seq x y z
N MET A 1 12.02 -54.71 -73.06
CA MET A 1 10.88 -54.85 -72.14
C MET A 1 11.41 -54.62 -70.73
N PHE A 2 10.81 -53.69 -70.00
CA PHE A 2 11.06 -53.29 -68.61
C PHE A 2 12.37 -52.56 -68.24
N GLN A 3 12.17 -51.32 -67.77
CA GLN A 3 13.07 -50.58 -66.90
C GLN A 3 13.36 -51.39 -65.63
N GLN A 4 14.64 -51.57 -65.30
CA GLN A 4 15.10 -51.86 -63.94
C GLN A 4 16.03 -50.72 -63.53
N TYR A 5 15.55 -49.82 -62.68
CA TYR A 5 16.41 -48.86 -62.00
C TYR A 5 17.00 -49.51 -60.74
N LYS A 6 18.33 -49.46 -60.68
CA LYS A 6 19.20 -50.04 -59.68
C LYS A 6 19.32 -49.08 -58.49
N ILE A 7 19.22 -49.67 -57.30
CA ILE A 7 19.32 -49.08 -55.97
C ILE A 7 20.70 -48.42 -55.76
N VAL A 8 20.70 -47.21 -55.19
CA VAL A 8 21.81 -46.69 -54.37
C VAL A 8 21.22 -46.11 -53.08
N ASN A 9 21.80 -46.56 -51.97
CA ASN A 9 21.39 -46.35 -50.59
C ASN A 9 21.14 -44.89 -50.20
N LYS A 10 20.01 -44.65 -49.55
CA LYS A 10 19.87 -43.60 -48.52
C LYS A 10 19.21 -44.26 -47.31
N CYS A 11 20.02 -44.50 -46.28
CA CYS A 11 19.54 -45.00 -44.99
C CYS A 11 18.41 -44.12 -44.49
N LEU A 12 17.30 -44.76 -44.15
CA LEU A 12 16.18 -44.18 -43.45
C LEU A 12 16.62 -43.68 -42.06
N ASP A 13 16.36 -42.40 -41.83
CA ASP A 13 16.21 -41.78 -40.52
C ASP A 13 14.97 -42.36 -39.84
N GLU A 14 15.14 -43.49 -39.15
CA GLU A 14 14.23 -43.97 -38.11
C GLU A 14 14.99 -44.10 -36.79
N LYS A 15 15.37 -42.95 -36.23
CA LYS A 15 15.54 -42.81 -34.79
C LYS A 15 14.42 -41.93 -34.28
N LEU A 16 13.32 -42.61 -33.96
CA LEU A 16 12.41 -42.35 -32.85
C LEU A 16 12.94 -41.30 -31.87
N ASN A 17 12.59 -40.04 -32.11
CA ASN A 17 12.68 -38.98 -31.12
C ASN A 17 11.31 -38.88 -30.44
N ILE A 18 10.97 -39.90 -29.64
CA ILE A 18 9.76 -39.97 -28.81
C ILE A 18 9.80 -38.95 -27.64
N SER A 19 10.87 -38.18 -27.49
CA SER A 19 11.00 -37.17 -26.43
C SER A 19 10.45 -35.78 -26.76
N ALA A 20 9.89 -35.54 -27.96
CA ALA A 20 9.49 -34.19 -28.39
C ALA A 20 7.97 -34.00 -28.62
N ILE A 21 7.12 -34.92 -28.17
CA ILE A 21 5.66 -34.73 -28.12
C ILE A 21 5.18 -35.05 -26.71
N ILE A 22 5.77 -34.38 -25.72
CA ILE A 22 5.00 -33.99 -24.55
C ILE A 22 4.33 -32.69 -24.99
N SER A 23 3.06 -32.81 -25.35
CA SER A 23 2.15 -31.68 -25.41
C SER A 23 2.46 -30.75 -24.25
N HIS A 24 2.80 -29.49 -24.54
CA HIS A 24 2.57 -28.42 -23.59
C HIS A 24 1.05 -28.43 -23.35
N SER A 25 0.58 -29.27 -22.42
CA SER A 25 -0.69 -29.03 -21.78
C SER A 25 -0.48 -27.70 -21.08
N ASP A 26 -1.05 -26.64 -21.61
CA ASP A 26 -1.16 -25.39 -20.88
C ASP A 26 -1.68 -25.75 -19.49
N MET A 27 -0.81 -25.64 -18.49
CA MET A 27 -1.23 -25.89 -17.13
C MET A 27 -2.22 -24.76 -16.82
N GLU A 28 -3.49 -25.11 -16.64
CA GLU A 28 -4.54 -24.16 -16.30
C GLU A 28 -4.82 -24.24 -14.79
N ASN A 29 -4.94 -23.08 -14.17
CA ASN A 29 -5.39 -22.89 -12.80
C ASN A 29 -6.91 -22.66 -12.78
N GLU A 30 -7.56 -23.11 -11.71
CA GLU A 30 -9.03 -23.16 -11.66
C GLU A 30 -9.57 -22.79 -10.28
N LEU A 31 -10.61 -21.96 -10.24
CA LEU A 31 -11.47 -21.77 -9.07
C LEU A 31 -12.87 -22.32 -9.38
N LYS A 32 -13.26 -23.39 -8.69
CA LYS A 32 -14.51 -24.12 -8.90
C LYS A 32 -15.45 -23.96 -7.72
N ILE A 33 -16.71 -23.67 -8.01
CA ILE A 33 -17.79 -23.58 -7.04
C ILE A 33 -18.92 -24.49 -7.50
N ARG A 34 -19.28 -25.48 -6.68
CA ARG A 34 -20.29 -26.50 -6.97
C ARG A 34 -21.41 -26.48 -5.94
N ILE A 35 -22.64 -26.58 -6.40
CA ILE A 35 -23.83 -26.86 -5.57
C ILE A 35 -24.09 -28.36 -5.63
N ILE A 36 -23.99 -29.03 -4.48
CA ILE A 36 -24.08 -30.49 -4.36
C ILE A 36 -25.53 -30.93 -4.11
N LYS A 37 -26.20 -30.28 -3.14
CA LYS A 37 -27.54 -30.65 -2.69
C LYS A 37 -28.41 -29.42 -2.43
N ASP A 38 -29.72 -29.62 -2.57
CA ASP A 38 -30.71 -28.64 -2.14
C ASP A 38 -30.83 -28.56 -0.61
N SER A 39 -31.59 -27.59 -0.12
CA SER A 39 -31.86 -27.38 1.31
C SER A 39 -32.62 -28.55 1.97
N LYS A 40 -33.15 -29.49 1.19
CA LYS A 40 -33.82 -30.72 1.63
C LYS A 40 -32.92 -31.95 1.49
N GLY A 41 -31.67 -31.79 1.04
CA GLY A 41 -30.70 -32.87 0.87
C GLY A 41 -30.82 -33.65 -0.45
N ASN A 42 -31.66 -33.23 -1.39
CA ASN A 42 -31.78 -33.86 -2.69
C ASN A 42 -30.60 -33.47 -3.60
N PRO A 43 -30.07 -34.40 -4.40
CA PRO A 43 -29.04 -34.07 -5.38
C PRO A 43 -29.62 -33.12 -6.43
N LEU A 44 -28.81 -32.16 -6.84
CA LEU A 44 -29.18 -31.20 -7.87
C LEU A 44 -28.44 -31.49 -9.18
N SER A 45 -29.10 -31.22 -10.30
CA SER A 45 -28.50 -31.27 -11.63
C SER A 45 -28.87 -30.02 -12.42
N LEU A 46 -28.02 -29.66 -13.38
CA LEU A 46 -28.26 -28.50 -14.24
C LEU A 46 -29.56 -28.62 -15.07
N GLN A 47 -30.00 -29.86 -15.34
CA GLN A 47 -31.21 -30.16 -16.13
C GLN A 47 -32.50 -29.88 -15.35
N ALA A 48 -32.44 -29.92 -14.01
CA ALA A 48 -33.57 -29.74 -13.12
C ALA A 48 -33.13 -28.96 -11.87
N ILE A 49 -32.76 -27.69 -12.10
CA ILE A 49 -32.29 -26.78 -11.07
C ILE A 49 -33.46 -26.18 -10.27
N THR A 50 -33.33 -26.10 -8.95
CA THR A 50 -34.28 -25.35 -8.11
C THR A 50 -34.08 -23.85 -8.33
N LEU A 51 -35.11 -23.04 -8.11
CA LEU A 51 -35.01 -21.58 -8.25
C LEU A 51 -33.87 -21.01 -7.39
N GLU A 52 -33.76 -21.47 -6.15
CA GLU A 52 -32.71 -21.07 -5.20
C GLU A 52 -31.29 -21.41 -5.70
N ALA A 53 -31.10 -22.59 -6.29
CA ALA A 53 -29.82 -22.99 -6.85
C ALA A 53 -29.50 -22.21 -8.15
N ALA A 54 -30.51 -21.87 -8.95
CA ALA A 54 -30.33 -21.04 -10.15
C ALA A 54 -29.90 -19.61 -9.81
N GLU A 55 -30.51 -19.01 -8.78
CA GLU A 55 -30.10 -17.69 -8.27
C GLU A 55 -28.67 -17.72 -7.72
N SER A 56 -28.29 -18.80 -7.05
CA SER A 56 -26.92 -18.98 -6.53
C SER A 56 -25.91 -19.08 -7.66
N LEU A 57 -26.21 -19.91 -8.66
CA LEU A 57 -25.37 -20.08 -9.84
C LEU A 57 -25.16 -18.76 -10.57
N LYS A 58 -26.23 -17.96 -10.72
CA LYS A 58 -26.13 -16.63 -11.33
C LYS A 58 -25.13 -15.75 -10.59
N ILE A 59 -25.23 -15.66 -9.26
CA ILE A 59 -24.30 -14.86 -8.44
C ILE A 59 -22.86 -15.35 -8.62
N PHE A 60 -22.64 -16.67 -8.67
CA PHE A 60 -21.30 -17.22 -8.86
C PHE A 60 -20.72 -16.85 -10.23
N ILE A 61 -21.50 -16.98 -11.30
CA ILE A 61 -21.06 -16.59 -12.64
C ILE A 61 -20.75 -15.09 -12.68
N ASP A 62 -21.68 -14.24 -12.22
CA ASP A 62 -21.50 -12.79 -12.23
C ASP A 62 -20.24 -12.38 -11.44
N SER A 63 -20.02 -12.98 -10.27
CA SER A 63 -18.85 -12.70 -9.43
C SER A 63 -17.54 -13.15 -10.06
N LEU A 64 -17.50 -14.34 -10.70
CA LEU A 64 -16.30 -14.82 -11.38
C LEU A 64 -15.98 -13.97 -12.63
N VAL A 65 -17.00 -13.50 -13.35
CA VAL A 65 -16.85 -12.57 -14.47
C VAL A 65 -16.33 -11.21 -13.99
N GLU A 66 -16.87 -10.68 -12.89
CA GLU A 66 -16.36 -9.44 -12.29
C GLU A 66 -14.90 -9.58 -11.86
N LEU A 67 -14.53 -10.70 -11.23
CA LEU A 67 -13.15 -10.98 -10.83
C LEU A 67 -12.22 -11.01 -12.05
N ALA A 68 -12.60 -11.70 -13.13
CA ALA A 68 -11.81 -11.81 -14.35
C ALA A 68 -11.55 -10.43 -15.00
N ARG A 69 -12.54 -9.54 -14.99
CA ARG A 69 -12.44 -8.18 -15.58
C ARG A 69 -11.48 -7.25 -14.84
N LEU A 70 -11.07 -7.60 -13.61
CA LEU A 70 -10.12 -6.79 -12.83
C LEU A 70 -8.66 -7.02 -13.23
N TYR A 71 -8.39 -7.94 -14.16
CA TYR A 71 -7.06 -8.21 -14.69
C TYR A 71 -6.93 -7.62 -16.11
N GLU A 72 -5.75 -7.03 -16.40
CA GLU A 72 -5.45 -6.38 -17.68
C GLU A 72 -5.42 -7.40 -18.84
N ASP A 73 -4.80 -8.56 -18.62
CA ASP A 73 -4.75 -9.67 -19.59
C ASP A 73 -5.82 -10.74 -19.30
N ASN A 74 -7.08 -10.41 -19.57
CA ASN A 74 -8.22 -11.31 -19.31
C ASN A 74 -8.70 -12.12 -20.53
N SER A 75 -8.04 -12.02 -21.68
CA SER A 75 -8.46 -12.69 -22.92
C SER A 75 -8.41 -14.21 -22.86
N GLU A 76 -7.56 -14.76 -21.99
CA GLU A 76 -7.39 -16.21 -21.81
C GLU A 76 -8.26 -16.78 -20.69
N PHE A 77 -9.03 -15.93 -19.99
CA PHE A 77 -9.90 -16.36 -18.92
C PHE A 77 -11.14 -17.02 -19.52
N LYS A 78 -11.50 -18.20 -19.02
CA LYS A 78 -12.69 -18.93 -19.45
C LYS A 78 -13.60 -19.14 -18.25
N ILE A 79 -14.89 -18.92 -18.45
CA ILE A 79 -15.93 -19.36 -17.52
C ILE A 79 -16.57 -20.61 -18.11
N SER A 80 -16.60 -21.70 -17.36
CA SER A 80 -17.25 -22.93 -17.79
C SER A 80 -18.34 -23.37 -16.81
N LEU A 81 -19.39 -23.95 -17.37
CA LEU A 81 -20.43 -24.69 -16.66
C LEU A 81 -20.27 -26.16 -17.04
N LEU A 82 -20.06 -27.03 -16.07
CA LEU A 82 -19.84 -28.45 -16.36
C LEU A 82 -21.16 -29.22 -16.42
N ASN A 83 -21.30 -30.05 -17.45
CA ASN A 83 -22.49 -30.86 -17.67
C ASN A 83 -22.69 -31.86 -16.52
N GLY A 84 -23.90 -31.89 -15.96
CA GLY A 84 -24.30 -32.84 -14.93
C GLY A 84 -24.19 -32.33 -13.49
N SER A 85 -23.50 -31.21 -13.25
CA SER A 85 -23.44 -30.52 -11.95
C SER A 85 -23.86 -29.06 -12.08
N ILE A 86 -24.32 -28.47 -10.98
CA ILE A 86 -24.48 -27.01 -10.89
C ILE A 86 -23.13 -26.47 -10.44
N GLU A 87 -22.24 -26.26 -11.40
CA GLU A 87 -20.85 -25.88 -11.17
C GLU A 87 -20.47 -24.69 -12.05
N SER A 88 -19.85 -23.68 -11.44
CA SER A 88 -19.20 -22.57 -12.13
C SER A 88 -17.70 -22.62 -11.88
N CYS A 89 -16.92 -22.56 -12.96
CA CYS A 89 -15.47 -22.62 -12.91
C CYS A 89 -14.85 -21.41 -13.61
N LEU A 90 -13.95 -20.72 -12.92
CA LEU A 90 -13.05 -19.75 -13.52
C LEU A 90 -11.73 -20.45 -13.87
N VAL A 91 -11.38 -20.45 -15.15
CA VAL A 91 -10.15 -21.06 -15.69
C VAL A 91 -9.23 -19.94 -16.16
N PHE A 92 -7.96 -19.98 -15.76
CA PHE A 92 -6.96 -18.98 -16.13
C PHE A 92 -5.57 -19.62 -16.30
N PRO A 93 -4.65 -18.98 -17.05
CA PRO A 93 -3.33 -19.53 -17.34
C PRO A 93 -2.49 -19.72 -16.08
N ALA A 94 -1.76 -20.83 -15.94
CA ALA A 94 -0.88 -21.05 -14.78
C ALA A 94 0.22 -20.01 -14.64
N GLN A 95 0.65 -19.38 -15.73
CA GLN A 95 1.66 -18.33 -15.72
C GLN A 95 1.15 -17.03 -15.08
N ASN A 96 -0.17 -16.89 -14.88
CA ASN A 96 -0.75 -15.71 -14.23
C ASN A 96 -0.66 -15.83 -12.70
N GLU A 97 0.55 -15.64 -12.19
CA GLU A 97 0.86 -15.68 -10.75
C GLU A 97 0.07 -14.64 -9.95
N GLN A 98 -0.29 -13.52 -10.58
CA GLN A 98 -1.02 -12.43 -9.92
C GLN A 98 -2.43 -12.87 -9.49
N VAL A 99 -3.17 -13.57 -10.35
CA VAL A 99 -4.50 -14.11 -10.00
C VAL A 99 -4.39 -15.11 -8.85
N THR A 100 -3.43 -16.03 -8.93
CA THR A 100 -3.17 -17.02 -7.89
C THR A 100 -2.84 -16.35 -6.56
N LYS A 101 -1.99 -15.33 -6.58
CA LYS A 101 -1.64 -14.56 -5.39
C LYS A 101 -2.84 -13.83 -4.81
N ASP A 102 -3.64 -13.18 -5.64
CA ASP A 102 -4.81 -12.41 -5.19
C ASP A 102 -5.88 -13.31 -4.54
N ILE A 103 -6.16 -14.47 -5.12
CA ILE A 103 -7.08 -15.46 -4.53
C ILE A 103 -6.53 -15.94 -3.17
N ASN A 104 -5.23 -16.22 -3.08
CA ASN A 104 -4.55 -16.66 -1.84
C ASN A 104 -4.64 -15.58 -0.76
N ASP A 105 -4.35 -14.34 -1.15
CA ASP A 105 -4.38 -13.20 -0.26
C ASP A 105 -5.79 -12.93 0.24
N ILE A 106 -6.84 -13.17 -0.56
CA ILE A 106 -8.22 -13.06 -0.09
C ILE A 106 -8.57 -14.18 0.89
N LEU A 107 -8.24 -15.44 0.54
CA LEU A 107 -8.52 -16.61 1.39
C LEU A 107 -7.76 -16.61 2.72
N THR A 108 -6.63 -15.90 2.78
CA THR A 108 -5.81 -15.72 3.99
C THR A 108 -6.02 -14.37 4.68
N GLY A 109 -6.91 -13.51 4.17
CA GLY A 109 -7.20 -12.20 4.76
C GLY A 109 -6.05 -11.19 4.63
N LYS A 110 -5.15 -11.36 3.67
CA LYS A 110 -4.03 -10.46 3.36
C LYS A 110 -4.37 -9.39 2.31
N SER A 111 -5.35 -9.63 1.44
CA SER A 111 -5.67 -8.75 0.31
C SER A 111 -6.05 -7.32 0.71
N LEU A 112 -5.66 -6.36 -0.12
CA LEU A 112 -5.95 -4.92 0.02
C LEU A 112 -6.81 -4.38 -1.13
N ASP A 113 -7.23 -5.24 -2.06
CA ASP A 113 -8.05 -4.86 -3.20
C ASP A 113 -9.53 -5.13 -2.91
N ASN A 114 -10.26 -4.07 -2.57
CA ASN A 114 -11.68 -4.17 -2.23
C ASN A 114 -12.54 -4.68 -3.39
N LYS A 115 -12.16 -4.43 -4.65
CA LYS A 115 -12.95 -4.91 -5.80
C LYS A 115 -12.80 -6.43 -5.93
N LYS A 116 -11.58 -6.95 -5.79
CA LYS A 116 -11.31 -8.40 -5.83
C LYS A 116 -11.91 -9.11 -4.61
N ILE A 117 -11.80 -8.51 -3.42
CA ILE A 117 -12.44 -9.03 -2.19
C ILE A 117 -13.95 -9.12 -2.37
N LYS A 118 -14.58 -8.08 -2.96
CA LYS A 118 -16.03 -8.05 -3.17
C LYS A 118 -16.51 -9.24 -4.00
N ALA A 119 -15.86 -9.52 -5.13
CA ALA A 119 -16.26 -10.63 -6.00
C ALA A 119 -16.30 -11.98 -5.26
N LEU A 120 -15.28 -12.28 -4.46
CA LEU A 120 -15.24 -13.52 -3.66
C LEU A 120 -16.17 -13.49 -2.44
N LYS A 121 -16.45 -12.29 -1.91
CA LYS A 121 -17.38 -12.09 -0.80
C LYS A 121 -18.83 -12.30 -1.22
N ASP A 122 -19.22 -11.86 -2.41
CA ASP A 122 -20.58 -12.05 -2.92
C ASP A 122 -20.89 -13.56 -3.08
N ILE A 123 -19.90 -14.36 -3.51
CA ILE A 123 -19.95 -15.82 -3.50
C ILE A 123 -20.10 -16.35 -2.06
N GLN A 124 -19.28 -15.85 -1.14
CA GLN A 124 -19.28 -16.26 0.27
C GLN A 124 -20.63 -16.02 0.96
N ASP A 125 -21.18 -14.83 0.79
CA ASP A 125 -22.45 -14.41 1.37
C ASP A 125 -23.58 -15.32 0.84
N LYS A 126 -23.55 -15.65 -0.46
CA LYS A 126 -24.54 -16.58 -1.02
C LYS A 126 -24.40 -17.99 -0.44
N ILE A 127 -23.19 -18.53 -0.33
CA ILE A 127 -22.91 -19.84 0.28
C ILE A 127 -23.45 -19.93 1.72
N LYS A 128 -23.39 -18.83 2.48
CA LYS A 128 -23.88 -18.79 3.88
C LYS A 128 -25.40 -18.61 4.00
N SER A 129 -26.06 -18.08 2.98
CA SER A 129 -27.42 -17.54 3.10
C SER A 129 -28.58 -18.54 2.93
N ASN A 130 -28.41 -19.63 2.17
CA ASN A 130 -29.55 -20.32 1.56
C ASN A 130 -29.58 -21.85 1.79
N GLY A 131 -28.84 -22.34 2.78
CA GLY A 131 -28.94 -23.73 3.27
C GLY A 131 -28.60 -24.83 2.27
N LEU A 132 -28.17 -24.51 1.04
CA LEU A 132 -27.67 -25.47 0.06
C LEU A 132 -26.32 -26.03 0.51
N ASP A 133 -25.98 -27.23 0.05
CA ASP A 133 -24.64 -27.78 0.26
C ASP A 133 -23.70 -27.43 -0.89
N TYR A 134 -22.51 -26.96 -0.53
CA TYR A 134 -21.55 -26.37 -1.45
C TYR A 134 -20.18 -27.01 -1.30
N GLU A 135 -19.46 -27.07 -2.42
CA GLU A 135 -18.05 -27.39 -2.49
C GLU A 135 -17.31 -26.32 -3.29
N VAL A 136 -16.20 -25.83 -2.73
CA VAL A 136 -15.30 -24.88 -3.40
C VAL A 136 -13.91 -25.51 -3.49
N LEU A 137 -13.44 -25.67 -4.72
CA LEU A 137 -12.14 -26.27 -5.04
C LEU A 137 -11.26 -25.24 -5.73
N TRP A 138 -10.00 -25.16 -5.30
CA TRP A 138 -8.98 -24.37 -5.95
C TRP A 138 -7.90 -25.29 -6.50
N LYS A 139 -7.69 -25.26 -7.82
CA LYS A 139 -6.54 -25.87 -8.49
C LYS A 139 -5.44 -24.84 -8.75
N ASN A 140 -4.24 -25.07 -8.23
CA ASN A 140 -3.04 -24.30 -8.51
C ASN A 140 -1.90 -25.25 -8.93
N ASN A 141 -1.39 -25.13 -10.16
CA ASN A 141 -0.27 -25.92 -10.67
C ASN A 141 -0.41 -27.44 -10.38
N ASN A 142 -1.59 -27.99 -10.68
CA ASN A 142 -2.04 -29.38 -10.46
C ASN A 142 -2.34 -29.79 -9.00
N GLU A 143 -2.14 -28.92 -8.02
CA GLU A 143 -2.61 -29.17 -6.65
C GLU A 143 -4.07 -28.72 -6.52
N ILE A 144 -4.95 -29.62 -6.05
CA ILE A 144 -6.36 -29.32 -5.79
C ILE A 144 -6.56 -29.19 -4.28
N ILE A 145 -6.94 -28.00 -3.84
CA ILE A 145 -7.19 -27.65 -2.45
C ILE A 145 -8.69 -27.41 -2.26
N ASN A 146 -9.31 -28.12 -1.32
CA ASN A 146 -10.68 -27.81 -0.92
C ASN A 146 -10.69 -26.61 0.04
N VAL A 147 -11.26 -25.50 -0.44
CA VAL A 147 -11.32 -24.22 0.31
C VAL A 147 -12.73 -23.92 0.84
N THR A 148 -13.64 -24.89 0.79
CA THR A 148 -15.05 -24.74 1.22
C THR A 148 -15.17 -24.14 2.62
N GLN A 149 -14.33 -24.56 3.58
CA GLN A 149 -14.38 -24.05 4.95
C GLN A 149 -14.00 -22.57 5.06
N LYS A 150 -13.17 -22.04 4.15
CA LYS A 150 -12.87 -20.60 4.08
C LYS A 150 -14.12 -19.81 3.66
N PHE A 151 -14.91 -20.36 2.75
CA PHE A 151 -16.17 -19.74 2.33
C PHE A 151 -17.28 -19.91 3.36
N LYS A 152 -17.30 -20.99 4.16
CA LYS A 152 -18.26 -21.17 5.25
C LYS A 152 -17.86 -20.47 6.56
N GLY A 153 -16.59 -20.09 6.72
CA GLY A 153 -16.00 -19.52 7.94
C GLY A 153 -16.21 -18.01 8.15
N GLU A 154 -15.17 -17.30 8.60
CA GLU A 154 -15.23 -15.84 8.80
C GLU A 154 -15.43 -15.08 7.48
N ASN A 155 -16.13 -13.94 7.54
CA ASN A 155 -16.37 -13.13 6.34
C ASN A 155 -15.07 -12.57 5.79
N PHE A 156 -14.88 -12.61 4.47
CA PHE A 156 -13.82 -11.87 3.80
C PHE A 156 -13.99 -10.38 4.12
N SER A 157 -12.95 -9.80 4.71
CA SER A 157 -12.98 -8.45 5.27
C SER A 157 -12.37 -7.46 4.31
N TYR A 158 -13.08 -6.34 4.09
CA TYR A 158 -12.50 -5.19 3.44
C TYR A 158 -11.46 -4.60 4.38
N LYS A 159 -10.20 -4.61 3.97
CA LYS A 159 -9.21 -3.79 4.67
C LYS A 159 -9.43 -2.35 4.27
N ARG A 160 -9.60 -1.48 5.27
CA ARG A 160 -9.52 -0.05 5.03
C ARG A 160 -8.10 0.21 4.53
N ARG A 161 -7.95 0.55 3.24
CA ARG A 161 -6.77 1.29 2.80
C ARG A 161 -6.80 2.57 3.63
N ARG A 162 -5.91 2.68 4.63
CA ARG A 162 -5.51 4.01 5.09
C ARG A 162 -5.10 4.73 3.81
N ASN A 163 -5.68 5.88 3.51
CA ASN A 163 -5.18 6.69 2.40
C ASN A 163 -3.67 6.79 2.63
N GLU A 164 -2.87 6.28 1.69
CA GLU A 164 -1.42 6.48 1.74
C GLU A 164 -1.23 7.96 1.51
N TYR A 165 -1.03 8.67 2.62
CA TYR A 165 -0.51 10.02 2.59
C TYR A 165 0.97 9.88 2.29
N GLU A 166 1.40 10.41 1.16
CA GLU A 166 2.82 10.65 0.96
C GLU A 166 3.16 11.94 1.69
N SER A 167 4.14 11.88 2.57
CA SER A 167 4.57 13.01 3.38
C SER A 167 6.08 13.20 3.24
N GLU A 168 6.50 14.44 3.03
CA GLU A 168 7.92 14.80 2.98
C GLU A 168 8.13 16.18 3.63
N ILE A 169 9.32 16.39 4.19
CA ILE A 169 9.72 17.72 4.63
C ILE A 169 10.34 18.44 3.43
N VAL A 170 9.75 19.56 3.05
CA VAL A 170 10.26 20.41 1.97
C VAL A 170 10.86 21.68 2.54
N PHE A 171 11.92 22.16 1.90
CA PHE A 171 12.56 23.44 2.20
C PHE A 171 12.20 24.39 1.07
N LEU A 172 11.47 25.46 1.42
CA LEU A 172 10.91 26.40 0.47
C LEU A 172 11.61 27.76 0.63
N SER A 173 11.79 28.46 -0.48
CA SER A 173 12.22 29.85 -0.53
C SER A 173 11.22 30.66 -1.34
N GLY A 174 11.06 31.94 -1.05
CA GLY A 174 10.23 32.82 -1.87
C GLY A 174 9.90 34.13 -1.19
N GLN A 175 9.27 35.02 -1.94
CA GLN A 175 8.80 36.30 -1.41
C GLN A 175 7.50 36.09 -0.63
N LEU A 176 7.48 36.46 0.64
CA LEU A 176 6.26 36.48 1.45
C LEU A 176 5.39 37.64 1.02
N TYR A 177 4.11 37.42 0.73
CA TYR A 177 3.23 38.53 0.29
C TYR A 177 1.87 38.55 0.98
N GLU A 178 1.50 37.48 1.70
CA GLU A 178 0.31 37.45 2.56
C GLU A 178 0.55 36.63 3.82
N THR A 179 0.03 37.12 4.94
CA THR A 179 0.08 36.48 6.26
C THR A 179 -1.28 36.59 6.93
N GLY A 180 -1.80 35.48 7.45
CA GLY A 180 -3.01 35.45 8.27
C GLY A 180 -4.18 34.66 7.67
N GLY A 181 -5.39 35.00 8.11
CA GLY A 181 -6.63 34.33 7.72
C GLY A 181 -7.65 34.28 8.86
N LYS A 182 -8.91 34.63 8.58
CA LYS A 182 -9.96 34.74 9.62
C LYS A 182 -10.35 33.42 10.26
N THR A 183 -10.34 32.34 9.47
CA THR A 183 -10.76 30.99 9.89
C THR A 183 -9.61 30.01 9.95
N ASN A 184 -8.74 30.00 8.92
CA ASN A 184 -7.54 29.19 8.88
C ASN A 184 -6.33 30.11 8.67
N THR A 185 -5.46 30.19 9.66
CA THR A 185 -4.23 30.98 9.57
C THR A 185 -3.24 30.31 8.64
N ASN A 186 -2.72 31.07 7.68
CA ASN A 186 -1.75 30.60 6.70
C ASN A 186 -0.80 31.74 6.29
N ILE A 187 0.27 31.39 5.60
CA ILE A 187 1.16 32.33 4.93
C ILE A 187 1.26 31.95 3.45
N HIS A 188 1.48 32.95 2.60
CA HIS A 188 1.63 32.77 1.18
C HIS A 188 3.00 33.26 0.71
N ILE A 189 3.75 32.38 0.05
CA ILE A 189 5.03 32.70 -0.58
C ILE A 189 4.96 32.52 -2.09
N HIS A 190 5.73 33.34 -2.81
CA HIS A 190 5.85 33.28 -4.26
C HIS A 190 7.28 32.96 -4.67
N GLU A 191 7.46 31.93 -5.50
CA GLU A 191 8.75 31.52 -6.04
C GLU A 191 8.61 31.18 -7.52
N SER A 192 9.29 31.91 -8.41
CA SER A 192 9.38 31.58 -9.84
C SER A 192 8.04 31.24 -10.52
N ASN A 193 6.99 32.05 -10.27
CA ASN A 193 5.60 31.85 -10.73
C ASN A 193 4.80 30.72 -10.05
N ILE A 194 5.33 30.11 -8.99
CA ILE A 194 4.62 29.14 -8.15
C ILE A 194 4.19 29.84 -6.86
N GLU A 195 2.92 29.69 -6.52
CA GLU A 195 2.35 30.14 -5.25
C GLU A 195 2.25 28.95 -4.29
N TYR A 196 2.81 29.10 -3.09
CA TYR A 196 2.62 28.15 -2.01
C TYR A 196 1.76 28.80 -0.92
N LYS A 197 0.69 28.11 -0.55
CA LYS A 197 -0.10 28.38 0.64
C LYS A 197 0.30 27.41 1.74
N ILE A 198 0.77 27.95 2.87
CA ILE A 198 1.34 27.17 3.97
C ILE A 198 0.53 27.44 5.23
N ASP A 199 -0.13 26.41 5.75
CA ASP A 199 -0.91 26.49 6.98
C ASP A 199 0.03 26.68 8.19
N CYS A 200 -0.36 27.54 9.13
CA CYS A 200 0.44 27.83 10.32
C CYS A 200 -0.46 28.26 11.50
N THR A 201 0.15 28.36 12.67
CA THR A 201 -0.49 28.91 13.86
C THR A 201 -0.52 30.44 13.83
N VAL A 202 -1.41 31.03 14.63
CA VAL A 202 -1.49 32.48 14.82
C VAL A 202 -0.17 33.07 15.31
N GLN A 203 0.54 32.36 16.20
CA GLN A 203 1.81 32.83 16.75
C GLN A 203 2.92 32.85 15.70
N GLU A 204 2.97 31.83 14.84
CA GLU A 204 3.92 31.77 13.72
C GLU A 204 3.62 32.85 12.69
N ALA A 205 2.35 33.05 12.33
CA ALA A 205 1.96 34.11 11.43
C ALA A 205 2.36 35.49 11.97
N ILE A 206 2.15 35.75 13.27
CA ILE A 206 2.60 37.01 13.92
C ILE A 206 4.12 37.15 13.87
N ALA A 207 4.86 36.08 14.13
CA ALA A 207 6.33 36.09 14.14
C ALA A 207 6.90 36.40 12.75
N ILE A 208 6.28 35.87 11.69
CA ILE A 208 6.72 36.01 10.30
C ILE A 208 6.18 37.31 9.67
N ASN A 209 5.13 37.92 10.24
CA ASN A 209 4.50 39.12 9.70
C ASN A 209 5.45 40.31 9.51
N SER A 210 6.52 40.40 10.31
CA SER A 210 7.56 41.43 10.16
C SER A 210 8.37 41.31 8.87
N LEU A 211 8.31 40.17 8.19
CA LEU A 211 9.02 39.85 6.95
C LEU A 211 8.12 39.98 5.71
N LEU A 212 6.96 40.62 5.84
CA LEU A 212 6.03 40.79 4.72
C LEU A 212 6.71 41.57 3.58
N TYR A 213 6.58 41.04 2.36
CA TYR A 213 7.24 41.50 1.13
C TYR A 213 8.74 41.20 1.03
N GLU A 214 9.34 40.54 2.01
CA GLU A 214 10.73 40.08 1.97
C GLU A 214 10.84 38.64 1.45
N ASN A 215 12.04 38.29 0.99
CA ASN A 215 12.38 36.90 0.71
C ASN A 215 12.57 36.15 2.04
N ILE A 216 11.85 35.04 2.19
CA ILE A 216 11.90 34.19 3.37
C ILE A 216 12.29 32.76 3.00
N TYR A 217 12.80 32.05 4.00
CA TYR A 217 13.24 30.67 3.91
C TYR A 217 12.47 29.85 4.95
N LEU A 218 11.86 28.74 4.54
CA LEU A 218 10.93 27.97 5.36
C LEU A 218 11.21 26.47 5.27
N SER A 219 10.81 25.74 6.30
CA SER A 219 10.60 24.29 6.22
C SER A 219 9.11 24.00 6.44
N ALA A 220 8.57 23.08 5.65
CA ALA A 220 7.17 22.71 5.70
C ALA A 220 7.00 21.20 5.56
N LEU A 221 6.02 20.65 6.27
CA LEU A 221 5.52 19.32 6.05
C LEU A 221 4.56 19.35 4.86
N LYS A 222 4.98 18.75 3.74
CA LYS A 222 4.13 18.56 2.57
C LYS A 222 3.41 17.23 2.70
N THR A 223 2.10 17.25 2.57
CA THR A 223 1.27 16.04 2.52
C THR A 223 0.53 15.97 1.20
N THR A 224 0.66 14.83 0.52
CA THR A 224 0.03 14.57 -0.78
C THR A 224 -0.98 13.44 -0.63
N ARG A 225 -2.14 13.63 -1.24
CA ARG A 225 -3.19 12.61 -1.35
C ARG A 225 -3.54 12.45 -2.82
N SER A 226 -3.69 11.20 -3.29
CA SER A 226 -4.09 10.90 -4.66
C SER A 226 -5.31 11.74 -5.07
N GLU A 227 -5.21 12.41 -6.22
CA GLU A 227 -6.24 13.30 -6.81
C GLU A 227 -6.43 14.69 -6.14
N TYR A 228 -5.66 15.04 -5.11
CA TYR A 228 -5.74 16.36 -4.45
C TYR A 228 -4.45 17.17 -4.61
N LYS A 229 -4.57 18.51 -4.55
CA LYS A 229 -3.40 19.38 -4.45
C LYS A 229 -2.65 19.12 -3.13
N PRO A 230 -1.31 19.18 -3.12
CA PRO A 230 -0.53 19.03 -1.90
C PRO A 230 -0.89 20.13 -0.90
N THR A 231 -0.89 19.76 0.38
CA THR A 231 -1.03 20.70 1.50
C THR A 231 0.32 20.90 2.17
N TYR A 232 0.57 22.10 2.67
CA TYR A 232 1.82 22.47 3.33
C TYR A 232 1.52 22.98 4.72
N GLN A 233 2.18 22.43 5.73
CA GLN A 233 2.12 22.91 7.11
C GLN A 233 3.48 23.44 7.52
N LEU A 234 3.53 24.65 8.06
CA LEU A 234 4.77 25.27 8.52
C LEU A 234 5.40 24.46 9.67
N ILE A 235 6.72 24.31 9.61
CA ILE A 235 7.55 23.73 10.68
C ILE A 235 8.39 24.81 11.34
N ASP A 236 9.16 25.54 10.53
CA ASP A 236 9.95 26.68 11.00
C ASP A 236 10.30 27.65 9.87
N TYR A 237 10.79 28.83 10.25
CA TYR A 237 11.38 29.81 9.34
C TYR A 237 12.86 30.07 9.67
N TYR A 238 13.59 30.54 8.67
CA TYR A 238 15.02 30.82 8.75
C TYR A 238 15.27 32.25 8.28
N LEU A 239 16.16 32.94 9.00
CA LEU A 239 16.52 34.32 8.67
C LEU A 239 17.52 34.39 7.52
N ASP A 240 18.29 33.32 7.32
CA ASP A 240 19.32 33.23 6.30
C ASP A 240 19.29 31.88 5.58
N ILE A 241 19.68 31.89 4.31
CA ILE A 241 19.71 30.70 3.45
C ILE A 241 20.71 29.66 3.95
N ASN A 242 21.83 30.06 4.56
CA ASN A 242 22.83 29.09 5.03
C ASN A 242 22.32 28.32 6.25
N GLU A 243 21.52 28.97 7.10
CA GLU A 243 20.85 28.30 8.22
C GLU A 243 19.85 27.26 7.71
N GLN A 244 19.03 27.61 6.71
CA GLN A 244 18.12 26.66 6.07
C GLN A 244 18.89 25.49 5.43
N LYS A 245 19.94 25.78 4.66
CA LYS A 245 20.78 24.77 4.00
C LYS A 245 21.43 23.82 5.00
N PHE A 246 22.00 24.33 6.08
CA PHE A 246 22.58 23.51 7.13
C PHE A 246 21.60 22.47 7.67
N ILE A 247 20.36 22.91 7.93
CA ILE A 247 19.31 22.04 8.44
C ILE A 247 18.79 21.08 7.34
N ALA A 248 18.67 21.54 6.10
CA ALA A 248 18.24 20.74 4.97
C ALA A 248 19.23 19.62 4.64
N GLU A 249 20.52 19.92 4.59
CA GLU A 249 21.60 18.95 4.38
C GLU A 249 21.60 17.89 5.47
N PHE A 250 21.45 18.29 6.73
CA PHE A 250 21.33 17.35 7.83
C PHE A 250 20.11 16.43 7.68
N TYR A 251 18.94 17.00 7.41
CA TYR A 251 17.72 16.22 7.21
C TYR A 251 17.89 15.20 6.06
N GLN A 252 18.41 15.64 4.92
CA GLN A 252 18.63 14.77 3.76
C GLN A 252 19.61 13.63 4.07
N ASN A 253 20.67 13.90 4.82
CA ASN A 253 21.61 12.88 5.26
C ASN A 253 20.96 11.81 6.15
N ILE A 254 20.02 12.19 7.01
CA ILE A 254 19.30 11.25 7.87
C ILE A 254 18.29 10.42 7.09
N VAL A 255 17.50 11.05 6.21
CA VAL A 255 16.41 10.36 5.48
C VAL A 255 16.93 9.50 4.33
N SER A 256 18.05 9.88 3.70
CA SER A 256 18.67 9.09 2.62
C SER A 256 19.46 7.88 3.11
N ASN A 257 19.73 7.79 4.42
CA ASN A 257 20.44 6.66 5.00
C ASN A 257 19.43 5.65 5.57
N ASP A 258 19.27 4.50 4.92
CA ASP A 258 18.35 3.44 5.39
C ASP A 258 18.97 2.53 6.46
N LYS A 259 20.24 2.74 6.83
CA LYS A 259 20.96 1.90 7.79
C LYS A 259 20.83 2.42 9.22
N LEU A 260 21.23 1.56 10.17
CA LEU A 260 21.32 1.92 11.59
C LEU A 260 22.28 3.10 11.86
N GLU A 261 23.26 3.32 10.99
CA GLU A 261 24.24 4.42 11.06
C GLU A 261 23.58 5.81 11.19
N LYS A 262 22.37 6.00 10.64
CA LYS A 262 21.64 7.28 10.74
C LYS A 262 21.33 7.67 12.19
N PHE A 263 21.14 6.70 13.08
CA PHE A 263 20.86 6.97 14.48
C PHE A 263 22.10 7.43 15.22
N ASP A 264 23.27 6.89 14.86
CA ASP A 264 24.55 7.34 15.40
C ASP A 264 24.84 8.78 14.94
N LEU A 265 24.67 9.06 13.63
CA LEU A 265 24.80 10.42 13.07
C LEU A 265 23.88 11.44 13.76
N LEU A 266 22.63 11.04 14.03
CA LEU A 266 21.67 11.88 14.74
C LEU A 266 22.08 12.14 16.19
N HIS A 267 22.56 11.10 16.89
CA HIS A 267 23.03 11.22 18.26
C HIS A 267 24.26 12.13 18.36
N GLU A 268 25.27 11.89 17.52
CA GLU A 268 26.49 12.68 17.44
C GLU A 268 26.17 14.13 17.13
N LYS A 269 25.30 14.40 16.15
CA LYS A 269 24.95 15.77 15.80
C LYS A 269 24.26 16.52 16.93
N ILE A 270 23.36 15.86 17.67
CA ILE A 270 22.73 16.45 18.86
C ILE A 270 23.79 16.79 19.90
N TYR A 271 24.72 15.87 20.14
CA TYR A 271 25.78 16.05 21.11
C TYR A 271 26.70 17.23 20.72
N ASP A 272 27.12 17.32 19.46
CA ASP A 272 27.94 18.42 18.94
C ASP A 272 27.24 19.77 19.12
N LEU A 273 25.96 19.88 18.73
CA LEU A 273 25.19 21.12 18.89
C LEU A 273 25.05 21.54 20.35
N ILE A 274 24.99 20.59 21.27
CA ILE A 274 24.98 20.85 22.72
C ILE A 274 26.35 21.36 23.18
N LEU A 275 27.44 20.73 22.74
CA LEU A 275 28.80 21.15 23.13
C LEU A 275 29.18 22.52 22.57
N GLU A 276 28.72 22.83 21.37
CA GLU A 276 28.96 24.11 20.68
C GLU A 276 28.02 25.24 21.13
N ASP A 277 27.11 24.99 22.09
CA ASP A 277 26.05 25.92 22.54
C ASP A 277 25.14 26.43 21.40
N ARG A 278 24.97 25.62 20.35
CA ARG A 278 24.14 25.92 19.17
C ARG A 278 22.68 25.51 19.39
N LEU A 279 22.10 25.97 20.50
CA LEU A 279 20.77 25.54 20.94
C LEU A 279 19.65 25.94 19.97
N ASN A 280 19.81 27.00 19.19
CA ASN A 280 18.81 27.39 18.19
C ASN A 280 18.76 26.40 17.02
N ASP A 281 19.92 25.97 16.52
CA ASP A 281 20.00 24.94 15.48
C ASP A 281 19.42 23.62 15.97
N LEU A 282 19.71 23.26 17.22
CA LEU A 282 19.14 22.07 17.87
C LEU A 282 17.61 22.15 17.93
N LYS A 283 17.02 23.30 18.29
CA LYS A 283 15.56 23.49 18.29
C LYS A 283 14.96 23.29 16.89
N LYS A 284 15.58 23.90 15.86
CA LYS A 284 15.13 23.80 14.46
C LYS A 284 15.19 22.36 13.96
N MET A 285 16.27 21.67 14.27
CA MET A 285 16.46 20.25 13.94
C MET A 285 15.40 19.37 14.63
N ILE A 286 15.11 19.61 15.92
CA ILE A 286 14.08 18.86 16.65
C ILE A 286 12.70 19.03 16.00
N LYS A 287 12.32 20.27 15.66
CA LYS A 287 11.00 20.57 15.07
C LYS A 287 10.75 19.83 13.76
N ILE A 288 11.77 19.67 12.91
CA ILE A 288 11.65 18.92 11.64
C ILE A 288 11.24 17.48 11.84
N PHE A 289 11.63 16.86 12.95
CA PHE A 289 11.31 15.47 13.28
C PHE A 289 10.10 15.34 14.21
N ASP A 290 9.49 16.45 14.63
CA ASP A 290 8.30 16.45 15.49
C ASP A 290 7.01 16.47 14.67
N ASN A 291 6.79 15.38 13.95
CA ASN A 291 5.56 15.16 13.20
C ASN A 291 5.19 13.67 13.18
N GLU A 292 3.95 13.37 12.81
CA GLU A 292 3.41 12.01 12.86
C GLU A 292 4.03 11.04 11.84
N PHE A 293 4.68 11.57 10.80
CA PHE A 293 5.25 10.81 9.70
C PHE A 293 6.71 10.41 9.91
N THR A 294 7.41 11.08 10.82
CA THR A 294 8.81 10.79 11.14
C THR A 294 9.00 9.34 11.61
N GLU A 295 10.14 8.71 11.33
CA GLU A 295 10.40 7.35 11.82
C GLU A 295 10.47 7.29 13.36
N ARG A 296 9.85 6.27 13.99
CA ARG A 296 9.86 6.13 15.46
C ARG A 296 11.29 6.00 16.03
N GLY A 297 12.21 5.38 15.28
CA GLY A 297 13.62 5.27 15.66
C GLY A 297 14.26 6.65 15.85
N ILE A 298 14.05 7.55 14.88
CA ILE A 298 14.57 8.92 14.90
C ILE A 298 14.07 9.66 16.15
N ILE A 299 12.75 9.67 16.40
CA ILE A 299 12.17 10.34 17.57
C ILE A 299 12.77 9.80 18.87
N ARG A 300 12.90 8.46 19.00
CA ARG A 300 13.50 7.83 20.19
C ARG A 300 14.95 8.26 20.38
N THR A 301 15.74 8.28 19.31
CA THR A 301 17.14 8.70 19.37
C THR A 301 17.26 10.16 19.82
N ILE A 302 16.43 11.06 19.31
CA ILE A 302 16.40 12.46 19.78
C ILE A 302 16.08 12.53 21.27
N LEU A 303 15.01 11.86 21.71
CA LEU A 303 14.59 11.85 23.12
C LEU A 303 15.66 11.24 24.04
N MET A 304 16.36 10.19 23.60
CA MET A 304 17.44 9.57 24.38
C MET A 304 18.66 10.48 24.46
N SER A 305 19.02 11.14 23.37
CA SER A 305 20.17 12.05 23.29
C SER A 305 19.98 13.29 24.18
N LEU A 306 18.74 13.81 24.26
CA LEU A 306 18.42 14.98 25.07
C LEU A 306 18.19 14.65 26.56
N LYS A 307 17.84 13.41 26.90
CA LYS A 307 17.51 12.98 28.27
C LYS A 307 18.53 13.40 29.34
N PRO A 308 19.86 13.35 29.11
CA PRO A 308 20.85 13.73 30.11
C PRO A 308 20.86 15.24 30.43
N VAL A 309 20.44 16.08 29.49
CA VAL A 309 20.56 17.55 29.60
C VAL A 309 19.24 18.26 29.84
N ILE A 310 18.09 17.64 29.51
CA ILE A 310 16.78 18.30 29.50
C ILE A 310 16.29 18.83 30.86
N LYS A 311 16.89 18.36 31.96
CA LYS A 311 16.57 18.80 33.32
C LYS A 311 17.34 20.04 33.77
N LYS A 312 18.36 20.47 33.02
CA LYS A 312 19.19 21.63 33.33
C LYS A 312 18.47 22.92 32.91
N ASP A 313 18.65 23.98 33.68
CA ASP A 313 17.96 25.27 33.44
C ASP A 313 18.35 25.92 32.10
N ASP A 314 19.58 25.68 31.62
CA ASP A 314 20.05 26.18 30.31
C ASP A 314 19.22 25.65 29.12
N PHE A 315 18.45 24.58 29.33
CA PHE A 315 17.65 23.89 28.30
C PHE A 315 16.15 24.19 28.37
N LEU A 316 15.75 25.25 29.09
CA LEU A 316 14.34 25.65 29.23
C LEU A 316 13.63 25.84 27.88
N GLY A 317 14.33 26.34 26.85
CA GLY A 317 13.78 26.51 25.50
C GLY A 317 13.62 25.22 24.69
N ILE A 318 14.27 24.12 25.09
CA ILE A 318 14.20 22.81 24.41
C ILE A 318 13.18 21.90 25.10
N LYS A 319 12.95 22.09 26.40
CA LYS A 319 12.00 21.30 27.20
C LYS A 319 10.58 21.19 26.60
N PRO A 320 9.96 22.26 26.06
CA PRO A 320 8.67 22.13 25.37
C PRO A 320 8.72 21.22 24.14
N LEU A 321 9.79 21.34 23.34
CA LEU A 321 9.97 20.52 22.14
C LEU A 321 10.19 19.04 22.49
N TYR A 322 10.94 18.78 23.57
CA TYR A 322 11.11 17.42 24.10
C TYR A 322 9.77 16.80 24.51
N GLN A 323 8.91 17.58 25.18
CA GLN A 323 7.58 17.13 25.59
C GLN A 323 6.71 16.84 24.36
N SER A 324 6.71 17.74 23.38
CA SER A 324 5.98 17.58 22.11
C SER A 324 6.39 16.29 21.39
N LEU A 325 7.69 16.04 21.20
CA LEU A 325 8.20 14.78 20.63
C LEU A 325 7.75 13.54 21.42
N SER A 326 7.74 13.63 22.76
CA SER A 326 7.28 12.52 23.62
C SER A 326 5.82 12.21 23.37
N ASP A 327 4.99 13.24 23.22
CA ASP A 327 3.56 13.09 22.97
C ASP A 327 3.29 12.59 21.54
N THR A 328 4.02 13.08 20.54
CA THR A 328 4.03 12.54 19.17
C THR A 328 4.33 11.04 19.17
N LEU A 329 5.33 10.59 19.94
CA LEU A 329 5.68 9.17 20.06
C LEU A 329 4.58 8.34 20.77
N ARG A 330 3.90 8.90 21.77
CA ARG A 330 2.81 8.24 22.52
C ARG A 330 1.55 8.08 21.66
N VAL A 331 1.11 9.14 20.99
CA VAL A 331 -0.08 9.11 20.11
C VAL A 331 0.07 8.02 19.06
N ARG A 332 1.25 7.90 18.46
CA ARG A 332 1.54 6.84 17.47
C ARG A 332 1.58 5.44 18.08
N SER A 333 1.92 5.31 19.35
CA SER A 333 1.89 4.02 20.05
C SER A 333 0.47 3.55 20.33
N LEU A 334 -0.48 4.47 20.52
CA LEU A 334 -1.91 4.17 20.71
C LEU A 334 -2.62 3.87 19.38
N ASN A 335 -2.25 4.57 18.30
CA ASN A 335 -2.85 4.41 16.97
C ASN A 335 -2.44 3.13 16.21
N HIS A 336 -1.62 2.27 16.83
CA HIS A 336 -1.22 0.95 16.31
C HIS A 336 -1.86 -0.23 17.09
N THR A 337 -2.72 0.04 18.07
CA THR A 337 -3.34 -0.98 18.95
C THR A 337 -4.81 -1.25 18.62
N ILE A 338 -5.28 -0.97 17.40
CA ILE A 338 -6.66 -1.24 16.96
C ILE A 338 -6.65 -1.97 15.62
#